data_AF-A0A8T8HSH5-F1
#
_entry.id   AF-A0A8T8HSH5-F1
#
_cell.length_a   1.000
_cell.length_b   1.000
_cell.length_c   1.000
_cell.angle_alpha   90.00
_cell.angle_beta   90.00
_cell.angle_gamma   90.00
#
_symmetry.space_group_name_H-M   'P 1'
#
loop_
_entity.id
_entity.type
_entity.pdbx_description
1 polymer ?
#
loop_
_entity_poly.entity_id
_entity_poly.type
_entity_poly.pdbx_seq_one_letter_code
_entity_poly.pdbx_strand_id
1 'polypeptide(L)'
;MFSTDEHGGILNERVRLVELGEWLRPLGLEVDVRPGEHAVGQGVDAIARVSRASGAARTYAVVIKRAVPSELATALHPHASLPTLVIARSITEQAAGLLRERGIDYVDEAGNA
;
A
#
# COMPACT_ATOMS: atom_id res chain seq x y z
N MET A 1 13.46 19.22 24.27
CA MET A 1 13.39 17.86 24.84
C MET A 1 12.41 17.11 23.98
N PHE A 2 12.91 16.42 22.94
CA PHE A 2 12.07 15.69 21.98
C PHE A 2 11.83 14.31 22.56
N SER A 3 10.62 14.07 23.03
CA SER A 3 10.19 12.76 23.51
C SER A 3 9.41 12.07 22.40
N THR A 4 9.88 10.86 22.08
CA THR A 4 8.98 9.69 21.92
C THR A 4 8.31 9.57 20.55
N ASP A 5 9.16 9.29 19.58
CA ASP A 5 8.87 8.84 18.20
C ASP A 5 8.62 7.31 18.18
N GLU A 6 7.68 6.83 19.02
CA GLU A 6 7.54 5.39 19.33
C GLU A 6 6.16 4.80 18.98
N HIS A 7 5.31 5.53 18.25
CA HIS A 7 4.05 4.99 17.69
C HIS A 7 4.12 4.65 16.19
N GLY A 8 5.23 4.89 15.51
CA GLY A 8 5.40 4.54 14.09
C GLY A 8 5.67 3.06 13.81
N GLY A 9 6.02 2.28 14.85
CA GLY A 9 6.60 0.94 14.70
C GLY A 9 5.63 -0.26 14.74
N ILE A 10 4.33 -0.08 14.97
CA ILE A 10 3.46 -1.18 15.41
C ILE A 10 2.72 -1.93 14.28
N LEU A 11 2.74 -1.49 13.02
CA LEU A 11 1.94 -2.14 11.95
C LEU A 11 2.70 -2.65 10.73
N ASN A 12 4.03 -2.51 10.70
CA ASN A 12 4.87 -3.00 9.61
C ASN A 12 5.34 -4.44 9.89
N GLU A 13 4.39 -5.35 10.06
CA GLU A 13 4.75 -6.76 9.95
C GLU A 13 5.01 -7.03 8.47
N ARG A 14 6.22 -7.53 8.18
CA ARG A 14 6.72 -7.88 6.86
C ARG A 14 5.77 -8.87 6.17
N VAL A 15 4.68 -8.40 5.56
CA VAL A 15 4.10 -9.10 4.42
C VAL A 15 5.27 -9.22 3.46
N ARG A 16 5.75 -10.44 3.27
CA ARG A 16 6.93 -10.64 2.43
C ARG A 16 6.49 -10.21 1.04
N LEU A 17 7.29 -9.40 0.36
CA LEU A 17 7.00 -8.91 -1.01
C LEU A 17 6.63 -10.05 -1.98
N VAL A 18 7.04 -11.29 -1.66
CA VAL A 18 6.64 -12.54 -2.32
C VAL A 18 5.15 -12.85 -2.18
N GLU A 19 4.58 -12.74 -0.97
CA GLU A 19 3.15 -12.96 -0.69
C GLU A 19 2.28 -11.93 -1.40
N LEU A 20 2.81 -10.72 -1.59
CA LEU A 20 2.14 -9.64 -2.33
C LEU A 20 1.89 -10.02 -3.80
N GLY A 21 2.92 -10.59 -4.45
CA GLY A 21 2.82 -11.06 -5.82
C GLY A 21 1.80 -12.18 -5.96
N GLU A 22 1.78 -13.13 -5.02
CA GLU A 22 0.81 -14.23 -5.01
C GLU A 22 -0.62 -13.76 -4.77
N TRP A 23 -0.82 -12.73 -3.96
CA TRP A 23 -2.14 -12.22 -3.64
C TRP A 23 -2.73 -11.33 -4.76
N LEU A 24 -1.89 -10.61 -5.51
CA LEU A 24 -2.34 -9.79 -6.64
C LEU A 24 -2.54 -10.60 -7.94
N ARG A 25 -1.91 -11.77 -8.06
CA ARG A 25 -2.00 -12.64 -9.24
C ARG A 25 -3.43 -13.11 -9.56
N PRO A 26 -4.26 -13.54 -8.58
CA PRO A 26 -5.68 -13.85 -8.80
C PRO A 26 -6.50 -12.70 -9.39
N LEU A 27 -6.09 -11.45 -9.17
CA LEU A 27 -6.74 -10.27 -9.72
C LEU A 27 -6.34 -10.00 -11.19
N GLY A 28 -5.56 -10.90 -11.81
CA GLY A 28 -5.04 -10.75 -13.16
C GLY A 28 -3.92 -9.70 -13.26
N LEU A 29 -3.32 -9.35 -12.12
CA LEU A 29 -2.25 -8.37 -12.00
C LEU A 29 -0.92 -9.09 -11.88
N GLU A 30 -0.01 -8.84 -12.82
CA GLU A 30 1.39 -9.21 -12.69
C GLU A 30 2.12 -8.10 -11.94
N VAL A 31 2.90 -8.47 -10.92
CA VAL A 31 3.51 -7.50 -10.02
C VAL A 31 5.00 -7.77 -9.88
N ASP A 32 5.82 -6.88 -10.43
CA ASP A 32 7.26 -6.84 -10.18
C ASP A 32 7.50 -5.91 -8.99
N VAL A 33 7.83 -6.50 -7.83
CA VAL A 33 8.02 -5.77 -6.58
C VAL A 33 9.51 -5.58 -6.33
N ARG A 34 9.92 -4.33 -6.21
CA ARG A 34 11.29 -3.97 -5.83
C ARG A 34 11.27 -3.32 -4.46
N PRO A 35 12.18 -3.71 -3.54
CA PRO A 35 12.36 -2.97 -2.30
C PRO A 35 12.66 -1.51 -2.65
N GLY A 36 12.01 -0.57 -1.95
CA GLY A 36 12.27 0.85 -2.17
C GLY A 36 13.66 1.20 -1.69
N GLU A 37 14.68 1.15 -2.55
CA GLU A 37 16.09 1.40 -2.17
C GLU A 37 16.34 2.82 -1.63
N HIS A 38 15.39 3.76 -1.74
CA HIS A 38 15.56 5.14 -1.29
C HIS A 38 14.28 5.82 -0.76
N ALA A 39 13.38 5.10 -0.09
CA ALA A 39 12.22 5.75 0.55
C ALA A 39 12.56 6.29 1.95
N VAL A 40 13.67 7.02 2.10
CA VAL A 40 13.99 7.74 3.34
C VAL A 40 13.02 8.91 3.45
N GLY A 41 11.98 8.74 4.28
CA GLY A 41 11.10 9.83 4.72
C GLY A 41 9.65 9.84 4.19
N GLN A 42 9.21 8.88 3.36
CA GLN A 42 7.85 8.91 2.79
C GLN A 42 6.92 7.74 3.17
N GLY A 43 7.34 6.83 4.05
CA GLY A 43 6.45 5.77 4.56
C GLY A 43 6.00 4.73 3.51
N VAL A 44 6.79 4.56 2.45
CA VAL A 44 6.58 3.58 1.38
C VAL A 44 7.35 2.30 1.68
N ASP A 45 6.68 1.16 1.62
CA ASP A 45 7.28 -0.14 1.93
C ASP A 45 7.94 -0.77 0.69
N ALA A 46 7.40 -0.52 -0.52
CA ALA A 46 7.95 -1.04 -1.78
C ALA A 46 7.54 -0.21 -3.01
N ILE A 47 8.23 -0.43 -4.13
CA ILE A 47 7.77 0.01 -5.45
C ILE A 47 7.31 -1.22 -6.22
N ALA A 48 6.06 -1.19 -6.70
CA ALA A 48 5.50 -2.28 -7.48
C ALA A 48 5.13 -1.80 -8.88
N ARG A 49 5.63 -2.49 -9.89
CA ARG A 49 5.12 -2.35 -11.25
C ARG A 49 3.99 -3.36 -11.44
N VAL A 50 2.77 -2.84 -11.58
CA VAL A 50 1.56 -3.62 -11.80
C VAL A 50 1.25 -3.61 -13.29
N SER A 51 1.27 -4.77 -13.93
CA SER A 51 0.85 -4.97 -15.32
C SER A 51 -0.41 -5.80 -15.44
N ARG A 52 -1.25 -5.45 -16.41
CA ARG A 52 -2.40 -6.26 -16.85
C ARG A 52 -1.99 -7.08 -18.07
N ALA A 53 -2.65 -8.22 -18.28
CA ALA A 53 -2.46 -9.07 -19.46
C ALA A 53 -2.66 -8.33 -20.80
N SER A 54 -3.37 -7.19 -20.80
CA SER A 54 -3.52 -6.30 -21.96
C SER A 54 -2.25 -5.50 -22.32
N GLY A 55 -1.17 -5.61 -21.56
CA GLY A 55 0.10 -4.90 -21.75
C GLY A 55 0.18 -3.53 -21.07
N ALA A 56 -0.91 -3.04 -20.48
CA ALA A 56 -0.90 -1.82 -19.68
C ALA A 56 -0.12 -2.07 -18.37
N ALA A 57 0.88 -1.25 -18.07
CA ALA A 57 1.66 -1.31 -16.84
C ALA A 57 1.70 0.04 -16.14
N ARG A 58 1.58 0.04 -14.81
CA ARG A 58 1.68 1.23 -13.97
C ARG A 58 2.55 0.95 -12.76
N THR A 59 3.39 1.92 -12.41
CA THR A 59 4.27 1.82 -11.25
C THR A 59 3.63 2.51 -10.06
N TYR A 60 3.59 1.82 -8.93
CA TYR A 60 2.98 2.25 -7.68
C TYR A 60 4.00 2.36 -6.56
N ALA A 61 3.84 3.39 -5.73
CA ALA A 61 4.39 3.39 -4.38
C ALA A 61 3.46 2.57 -3.49
N VAL A 62 3.94 1.45 -2.98
CA VAL A 62 3.14 0.50 -2.21
C VAL A 62 3.35 0.71 -0.72
N VAL A 63 2.24 0.83 -0.01
CA VAL A 63 2.19 0.86 1.45
C VAL A 63 1.45 -0.39 1.91
N ILE A 64 2.13 -1.24 2.68
CA ILE A 64 1.58 -2.49 3.17
C ILE A 64 1.26 -2.36 4.65
N LYS A 65 0.01 -2.62 5.03
CA LYS A 65 -0.45 -2.54 6.42
C LYS A 65 -1.21 -3.80 6.79
N ARG A 66 -1.16 -4.20 8.05
CA ARG A 66 -2.01 -5.32 8.52
C ARG A 66 -3.49 -4.97 8.46
N ALA A 67 -3.85 -3.78 8.92
CA ALA A 67 -5.21 -3.27 8.93
C ALA A 67 -5.20 -1.77 8.70
N VAL A 68 -6.21 -1.25 8.01
CA VAL A 68 -6.38 0.19 7.77
C VAL A 68 -7.70 0.65 8.37
N PRO A 69 -7.67 1.17 9.62
CA PRO A 69 -8.80 1.90 10.18
C PRO A 69 -8.88 3.31 9.58
N SER A 70 -9.98 4.03 9.81
CA SER A 70 -10.23 5.35 9.23
C SER A 70 -9.20 6.39 9.67
N GLU A 71 -8.72 6.32 10.91
CA GLU A 71 -7.67 7.20 11.42
C GLU A 71 -6.38 7.02 10.64
N LEU A 72 -6.00 5.76 10.35
CA LEU A 72 -4.81 5.46 9.57
C LEU A 72 -4.97 5.91 8.11
N ALA A 73 -6.16 5.72 7.52
CA ALA A 73 -6.46 6.21 6.18
C ALA A 73 -6.27 7.74 6.06
N THR A 74 -6.62 8.51 7.10
CA THR A 74 -6.38 9.96 7.11
C THR A 74 -4.91 10.35 7.30
N ALA A 75 -4.13 9.50 7.96
CA ALA A 75 -2.70 9.72 8.16
C ALA A 75 -1.85 9.29 6.95
N LEU A 76 -2.43 8.52 6.02
CA LEU A 76 -1.75 8.15 4.78
C LEU A 76 -1.69 9.34 3.83
N HIS A 77 -0.47 9.66 3.44
CA HIS A 77 -0.17 10.72 2.50
C HIS A 77 0.20 10.08 1.16
N PRO A 78 -0.40 10.51 0.04
CA PRO A 78 0.00 10.06 -1.27
C PRO A 78 1.48 10.37 -1.53
N HIS A 79 2.18 9.43 -2.15
CA HIS A 79 3.52 9.65 -2.63
C HIS A 79 3.54 10.77 -3.69
N ALA A 80 4.51 11.68 -3.59
CA ALA A 80 4.50 12.92 -4.37
C ALA A 80 4.66 12.71 -5.89
N SER A 81 5.30 11.61 -6.31
CA SER A 81 5.66 11.38 -7.72
C SER A 81 5.09 10.11 -8.32
N LEU A 82 4.43 9.26 -7.51
CA LEU A 82 3.89 7.98 -7.96
C LEU A 82 2.50 7.80 -7.35
N PRO A 83 1.56 7.16 -8.08
CA PRO A 83 0.29 6.76 -7.47
C PRO A 83 0.57 5.83 -6.29
N THR A 84 -0.19 6.00 -5.21
CA THR A 84 -0.04 5.20 -3.99
C THR A 84 -1.03 4.04 -4.03
N LEU A 85 -0.54 2.85 -3.70
CA LEU A 85 -1.34 1.65 -3.56
C LEU A 85 -1.23 1.14 -2.12
N VAL A 86 -2.35 1.13 -1.41
CA VAL A 86 -2.44 0.60 -0.04
C VAL A 86 -2.89 -0.83 -0.09
N ILE A 87 -2.13 -1.72 0.52
CA ILE A 87 -2.42 -3.13 0.55
C ILE A 87 -2.57 -3.56 1.99
N ALA A 88 -3.72 -4.10 2.36
CA ALA A 88 -3.95 -4.51 3.74
C ALA A 88 -4.84 -5.72 3.92
N ARG A 89 -4.70 -6.46 5.02
CA ARG A 89 -5.59 -7.61 5.26
C ARG A 89 -7.04 -7.20 5.47
N SER A 90 -7.24 -6.07 6.13
CA SER A 90 -8.56 -5.49 6.32
C SER A 90 -8.56 -3.99 6.13
N ILE A 91 -9.57 -3.50 5.42
CA ILE A 91 -9.86 -2.08 5.24
C ILE A 91 -11.33 -1.88 5.61
N THR A 92 -11.61 -0.94 6.51
CA THR A 92 -13.02 -0.63 6.85
C THR A 92 -13.67 0.16 5.71
N GLU A 93 -15.00 0.09 5.57
CA GLU A 93 -15.70 0.86 4.52
C GLU A 93 -15.43 2.36 4.62
N GLN A 94 -15.33 2.89 5.85
CA GLN A 94 -14.99 4.28 6.08
C GLN A 94 -13.55 4.59 5.63
N ALA A 95 -12.59 3.71 5.91
CA ALA A 95 -11.22 3.86 5.43
C ALA A 95 -11.13 3.79 3.90
N ALA A 96 -11.85 2.87 3.28
CA ALA A 96 -11.97 2.74 1.82
C ALA A 96 -12.49 4.03 1.16
N GLY A 97 -13.53 4.65 1.74
CA GLY A 97 -14.04 5.94 1.31
C GLY A 97 -12.97 7.04 1.36
N LEU A 98 -12.28 7.15 2.50
CA LEU A 98 -11.22 8.13 2.70
C LEU A 98 -10.02 7.96 1.76
N LEU A 99 -9.64 6.71 1.46
CA LEU A 99 -8.57 6.41 0.50
C LEU A 99 -8.96 6.85 -0.92
N ARG A 100 -10.20 6.57 -1.34
CA ARG A 100 -10.73 7.00 -2.66
C ARG A 100 -10.82 8.51 -2.80
N GLU A 101 -11.32 9.20 -1.78
CA GLU A 101 -11.36 10.67 -1.76
C GLU A 101 -9.98 11.31 -1.92
N ARG A 102 -8.94 10.60 -1.46
CA ARG A 102 -7.54 11.03 -1.55
C ARG A 102 -6.83 10.58 -2.83
N GLY A 103 -7.52 9.86 -3.72
CA GLY A 103 -6.93 9.31 -4.94
C GLY A 103 -5.88 8.22 -4.66
N ILE A 104 -6.01 7.52 -3.53
CA ILE A 104 -5.15 6.40 -3.15
C ILE A 104 -5.87 5.11 -3.57
N ASP A 105 -5.21 4.32 -4.43
CA ASP A 105 -5.69 3.00 -4.80
C ASP A 105 -5.51 2.06 -3.60
N TYR A 106 -6.40 1.10 -3.40
CA TYR A 106 -6.27 0.13 -2.32
C TYR A 106 -6.69 -1.27 -2.72
N VAL A 107 -6.23 -2.28 -1.96
CA VAL A 107 -6.72 -3.65 -2.06
C VAL A 107 -6.72 -4.32 -0.68
N ASP A 108 -7.74 -5.15 -0.41
CA ASP A 108 -7.81 -5.97 0.81
C ASP A 108 -7.98 -7.48 0.58
N GLU A 109 -7.71 -8.30 1.60
CA GLU A 109 -7.74 -9.78 1.46
C GLU A 109 -9.12 -10.30 0.99
N ALA A 110 -10.18 -9.52 1.19
CA ALA A 110 -11.52 -9.83 0.69
C ALA A 110 -11.69 -9.50 -0.81
N GLY A 111 -10.68 -8.91 -1.46
CA GLY A 111 -10.70 -8.53 -2.87
C GLY A 111 -11.35 -7.17 -3.12
N ASN A 112 -11.56 -6.35 -2.08
CA ASN A 112 -12.11 -5.01 -2.25
C ASN A 112 -11.03 -4.10 -2.87
N ALA A 113 -11.34 -3.49 -4.01
CA ALA A 113 -10.54 -2.48 -4.70
C ALA A 113 -11.46 -1.38 -5.27
#